data_AF-A0A922LAW7-F1
#
_entry.id   AF-A0A922LAW7-F1
#
_cell.length_a   1.000
_cell.length_b   1.000
_cell.length_c   1.000
_cell.angle_alpha   90.00
_cell.angle_beta   90.00
_cell.angle_gamma   90.00
#
_symmetry.space_group_name_H-M   'P 1'
#
loop_
_entity.id
_entity.type
_entity.pdbx_description
1 polymer ?
#
loop_
_entity_poly.entity_id
_entity_poly.type
_entity_poly.pdbx_seq_one_letter_code
_entity_poly.pdbx_strand_id
1 'polypeptide(L)' 'MKGRIHAYEGYSLARCTFPIRVMKGLGVETLIATNAAGGLNEHFNVTDIMIIKDHIFFPGFSGNNPLRGPNDDQIF' A
#
# COMPACT_ATOMS: atom_id res chain seq x y z
N MET A 1 12.03 -2.75 -0.48
CA MET A 1 12.28 -2.53 0.97
C MET A 1 12.48 -3.89 1.63
N LYS A 2 13.45 -4.04 2.55
CA LYS A 2 13.60 -5.27 3.35
C LYS A 2 12.77 -5.13 4.63
N GLY A 3 11.50 -5.54 4.55
CA GLY A 3 10.49 -5.22 5.56
C GLY A 3 9.63 -4.03 5.13
N ARG A 4 8.42 -3.95 5.70
CA ARG A 4 7.47 -2.85 5.53
C ARG A 4 6.80 -2.55 6.86
N ILE A 5 6.16 -1.40 6.94
CA ILE A 5 5.44 -0.94 8.13
C ILE A 5 3.96 -1.19 7.90
N HIS A 6 3.25 -1.72 8.90
CA HIS A 6 1.83 -2.04 8.78
C HIS A 6 1.00 -1.25 9.78
N ALA A 7 -0.21 -0.86 9.38
CA ALA A 7 -1.09 -0.07 10.23
C ALA A 7 -1.51 -0.78 11.52
N TYR A 8 -1.61 -2.12 11.49
CA TYR A 8 -1.94 -2.91 12.68
C TYR A 8 -0.84 -2.87 13.75
N GLU A 9 0.36 -2.37 13.43
CA GLU A 9 1.45 -2.14 14.39
C GLU A 9 1.27 -0.79 15.15
N GLY A 10 0.18 -0.06 14.90
CA GLY A 10 -0.14 1.20 15.56
C GLY A 10 0.27 2.46 14.77
N TYR A 11 0.81 2.29 13.56
CA TYR A 11 1.20 3.42 12.72
C TYR A 11 0.03 3.94 11.88
N SER A 12 -0.02 5.27 11.66
CA SER A 12 -0.95 5.85 10.69
C SER A 12 -0.63 5.38 9.28
N LEU A 13 -1.64 5.34 8.40
CA LEU A 13 -1.43 4.97 6.99
C LEU A 13 -0.47 5.92 6.28
N ALA A 14 -0.52 7.22 6.60
CA ALA A 14 0.43 8.21 6.08
C ALA A 14 1.89 7.87 6.47
N ARG A 15 2.12 7.32 7.66
CA ARG A 15 3.45 6.86 8.11
C ARG A 15 3.85 5.55 7.42
N CYS A 16 2.90 4.63 7.22
CA CYS A 16 3.15 3.38 6.49
C CYS A 16 3.57 3.64 5.04
N THR A 17 2.96 4.64 4.38
CA THR A 17 3.22 4.99 2.97
C THR A 17 4.31 6.05 2.79
N PHE A 18 4.88 6.60 3.86
CA PHE A 18 5.92 7.64 3.78
C PHE A 18 7.12 7.25 2.90
N PRO A 19 7.65 6.00 2.94
CA PRO A 19 8.75 5.61 2.07
C PRO A 19 8.47 5.80 0.57
N ILE A 20 7.20 5.78 0.15
CA ILE A 20 6.84 5.99 -1.26
C ILE A 20 7.11 7.44 -1.69
N ARG A 21 6.84 8.42 -0.82
CA ARG A 21 7.17 9.83 -1.09
C ARG A 21 8.68 10.05 -1.17
N VAL A 22 9.44 9.36 -0.33
CA VAL A 22 10.91 9.36 -0.39
C VAL A 22 11.40 8.78 -1.73
N MET A 23 10.86 7.62 -2.15
CA MET A 23 11.20 7.02 -3.44
C MET A 23 10.91 7.97 -4.61
N LYS A 24 9.75 8.64 -4.60
CA LYS A 24 9.41 9.64 -5.62
C LYS A 24 10.40 10.81 -5.62
N GLY A 25 10.78 11.34 -4.45
CA GLY A 25 11.80 12.39 -4.33
C GLY A 25 13.19 11.97 -4.81
N LEU A 26 13.49 10.67 -4.84
CA LEU A 26 14.71 10.11 -5.42
C LEU A 26 14.60 9.79 -6.92
N GLY A 27 13.47 10.13 -7.56
CA GLY A 27 13.26 9.90 -8.99
C GLY A 27 12.77 8.51 -9.38
N VAL A 28 12.25 7.71 -8.43
CA VAL A 28 11.64 6.41 -8.76
C VAL A 28 10.30 6.63 -9.46
N GLU A 29 10.15 6.03 -10.65
CA GLU A 29 8.91 6.13 -11.45
C GLU A 29 8.00 4.91 -11.34
N THR A 30 8.56 3.75 -10.96
CA THR A 30 7.82 2.49 -10.86
C THR A 30 7.94 1.89 -9.46
N LEU A 31 6.80 1.59 -8.85
CA LEU A 31 6.72 0.87 -7.58
C LEU A 31 6.24 -0.56 -7.82
N ILE A 32 7.03 -1.54 -7.37
CA ILE A 32 6.60 -2.94 -7.28
C ILE A 32 6.27 -3.23 -5.81
N ALA A 33 5.01 -3.56 -5.52
CA ALA A 33 4.55 -3.94 -4.20
C ALA A 33 4.25 -5.44 -4.14
N THR A 34 4.80 -6.12 -3.14
CA THR A 34 4.54 -7.54 -2.89
C THR A 34 3.95 -7.76 -1.50
N ASN A 35 3.05 -8.72 -1.37
CA ASN A 35 2.49 -9.14 -0.10
C ASN A 35 2.18 -10.63 -0.10
N ALA A 36 1.98 -11.18 1.10
CA ALA A 36 1.33 -12.46 1.28
C ALA A 36 -0.15 -12.20 1.59
N ALA A 37 -1.03 -13.02 1.03
CA ALA A 37 -2.47 -12.94 1.21
C ALA A 37 -3.07 -14.35 1.32
N GLY A 38 -4.25 -14.45 1.94
CA GLY A 38 -5.09 -15.64 1.84
C GLY A 38 -5.89 -15.59 0.53
N GLY A 39 -5.90 -16.69 -0.21
CA GLY A 39 -6.73 -16.84 -1.41
C GLY A 39 -8.19 -17.08 -1.04
N LEU A 40 -9.09 -16.21 -1.51
CA LEU A 40 -10.55 -16.41 -1.36
C LEU A 40 -11.18 -17.07 -2.59
N ASN A 41 -10.50 -17.03 -3.73
CA ASN A 41 -10.93 -17.72 -4.94
C ASN A 41 -10.66 -19.22 -4.78
N GLU A 42 -11.68 -20.06 -4.91
CA GLU A 42 -11.60 -21.52 -4.74
C GLU A 42 -10.65 -22.21 -5.71
N HIS A 43 -10.28 -21.54 -6.81
CA HIS A 43 -9.32 -22.05 -7.78
C HIS A 43 -7.86 -21.74 -7.44
N PHE A 44 -7.59 -20.94 -6.40
CA PHE A 44 -6.23 -20.65 -5.98
C PHE A 44 -5.70 -21.72 -5.04
N ASN A 45 -4.42 -22.04 -5.23
CA ASN A 45 -3.66 -22.93 -4.36
C ASN A 45 -2.67 -22.13 -3.52
N VAL A 46 -2.22 -22.74 -2.42
CA VAL A 46 -1.07 -22.21 -1.67
C VAL A 46 0.11 -22.11 -2.63
N THR A 47 0.85 -20.99 -2.55
CA THR A 47 2.00 -20.62 -3.41
C THR A 47 1.67 -20.02 -4.78
N ASP A 48 0.41 -19.97 -5.19
CA ASP A 48 0.05 -19.28 -6.43
C ASP A 48 0.42 -17.79 -6.38
N ILE A 49 0.97 -17.28 -7.47
CA ILE A 49 1.23 -15.86 -7.66
C ILE A 49 0.00 -15.24 -8.32
N MET A 50 -0.67 -14.36 -7.58
CA MET A 50 -1.80 -13.58 -8.09
C MET A 50 -1.33 -12.16 -8.44
N ILE A 51 -1.57 -11.73 -9.67
CA ILE A 51 -1.40 -10.33 -10.07
C ILE A 51 -2.59 -9.52 -9.56
N ILE A 52 -2.32 -8.51 -8.75
CA ILE A 52 -3.35 -7.57 -8.28
C ILE A 52 -3.73 -6.67 -9.46
N LYS A 53 -4.91 -6.92 -10.03
CA LYS A 53 -5.50 -6.07 -11.07
C LYS A 53 -6.25 -4.87 -10.48
N ASP A 54 -6.86 -5.05 -9.30
CA ASP A 54 -7.60 -4.03 -8.58
C ASP A 54 -7.70 -4.38 -7.07
N HIS A 55 -8.24 -3.48 -6.25
CA HIS A 55 -8.41 -3.67 -4.81
C HIS A 55 -9.68 -3.00 -4.23
N ILE A 56 -10.23 -3.58 -3.15
CA ILE A 56 -11.26 -2.94 -2.33
C ILE A 56 -10.59 -2.38 -1.08
N PHE A 57 -10.73 -1.08 -0.84
CA PHE A 57 -10.08 -0.39 0.27
C PHE A 57 -11.04 -0.05 1.42
N PHE A 58 -11.40 -1.06 2.22
CA PHE A 58 -12.34 -0.89 3.35
C PHE A 58 -11.93 0.19 4.36
N PRO A 59 -10.65 0.31 4.80
CA PRO A 59 -10.25 1.43 5.67
C PRO A 59 -10.49 2.81 5.03
N GLY A 60 -10.37 2.91 3.71
CA GLY A 60 -10.68 4.13 2.97
C GLY A 60 -12.14 4.54 3.09
N PHE A 61 -13.08 3.58 3.05
CA PHE A 61 -14.51 3.86 3.19
C PHE A 61 -14.89 4.43 4.56
N SER A 62 -14.12 4.14 5.61
CA SER A 62 -14.31 4.75 6.94
C SER A 62 -13.48 6.03 7.14
N GLY A 63 -12.85 6.55 6.08
CA GLY A 63 -12.04 7.77 6.13
C GLY A 63 -10.62 7.58 6.67
N ASN A 64 -10.17 6.33 6.90
CA ASN A 64 -8.79 6.03 7.23
C ASN A 64 -7.99 5.85 5.93
N ASN A 65 -7.45 6.96 5.42
CA ASN A 65 -6.76 7.03 4.14
C ASN A 65 -5.42 7.79 4.29
N PRO A 66 -4.31 7.34 3.67
CA PRO A 66 -3.01 8.04 3.73
C PRO A 66 -3.03 9.46 3.11
N LEU A 67 -4.05 9.78 2.32
CA LEU A 67 -4.27 11.09 1.69
C LEU A 67 -5.14 12.03 2.53
N ARG A 68 -5.63 11.59 3.70
CA ARG A 68 -6.42 12.46 4.58
C ARG A 68 -5.54 13.59 5.13
N GLY A 69 -5.99 14.83 4.96
CA GLY A 69 -5.31 16.04 5.41
C GLY A 69 -5.12 17.05 4.27
N PRO A 70 -4.38 18.14 4.50
CA PRO A 70 -3.98 19.05 3.42
C PRO A 70 -3.18 18.32 2.35
N ASN A 71 -3.44 18.66 1.08
CA ASN A 71 -2.61 18.20 -0.03
C ASN A 71 -1.35 19.07 -0.14
N ASP A 72 -0.21 18.44 -0.42
CA ASP A 72 1.03 19.14 -0.74
C ASP A 72 1.27 19.05 -2.25
N ASP A 73 1.08 20.17 -2.94
CA ASP A 73 1.17 20.26 -4.40
C ASP A 73 2.63 20.21 -4.91
N GLN A 74 3.63 20.31 -4.02
CA GLN A 74 5.05 20.29 -4.41
C GLN A 74 5.60 18.88 -4.64
N ILE A 75 4.85 17.85 -4.23
CA ILE A 75 5.28 16.44 -4.26
C ILE A 75 4.73 15.71 -5.50
N PHE A 76 4.09 16.42 -6.44
CA PHE A 76 3.47 15.86 -7.65
C PHE A 76 4.03 16.48 -8.94
#